data_AF-C2EQD3-F1
#
_entry.id   AF-C2EQD3-F1
#
_cell.length_a   1.000
_cell.length_b   1.000
_cell.length_c   1.000
_cell.angle_alpha   90.00
_cell.angle_beta   90.00
_cell.angle_gamma   90.00
#
_symmetry.space_group_name_H-M   'P 1'
#
loop_
_entity.id
_entity.type
_entity.pdbx_description
1 polymer ?
#
loop_
_entity_poly.entity_id
_entity_poly.type
_entity_poly.pdbx_seq_one_letter_code
_entity_poly.pdbx_strand_id
1 'polypeptide(L)'
;MAKTKSGRQRQVRYNPNWQYLKEKAKEVLKSPAGRHIYSMRKYDVEPIFGHLKNVFGMRRTHLRGKKKVETDVGIAFMMMNLSKYWNRRWSQDQPSLLKNKNRKKKTVKQLKSRVGLIVFWYLRVSFFPD
;
A
#
# COMPACT_ATOMS: atom_id res chain seq x y z
N MET A 1 -11.18 53.00 -8.94
CA MET A 1 -11.54 51.91 -7.99
C MET A 1 -12.51 50.94 -8.65
N ALA A 2 -12.44 49.63 -8.35
CA ALA A 2 -13.24 48.63 -9.06
C ALA A 2 -14.72 48.64 -8.63
N LYS A 3 -15.63 48.75 -9.61
CA LYS A 3 -17.09 48.73 -9.40
C LYS A 3 -17.68 47.34 -9.70
N THR A 4 -18.86 47.03 -9.14
CA THR A 4 -19.66 45.87 -9.53
C THR A 4 -20.36 46.14 -10.87
N LYS A 5 -20.90 45.11 -11.52
CA LYS A 5 -21.71 45.29 -12.75
C LYS A 5 -22.91 46.23 -12.54
N SER A 6 -23.42 46.31 -11.31
CA SER A 6 -24.48 47.22 -10.88
C SER A 6 -23.99 48.62 -10.47
N GLY A 7 -22.71 48.96 -10.70
CA GLY A 7 -22.15 50.28 -10.44
C GLY A 7 -21.76 50.57 -8.98
N ARG A 8 -22.06 49.67 -8.03
CA ARG A 8 -21.66 49.81 -6.63
C ARG A 8 -20.15 49.65 -6.46
N GLN A 9 -19.62 50.39 -5.50
CA GLN A 9 -18.22 50.26 -5.11
C GLN A 9 -17.97 48.87 -4.51
N ARG A 10 -16.97 48.14 -5.01
CA ARG A 10 -16.57 46.87 -4.39
C ARG A 10 -15.88 47.16 -3.06
N GLN A 11 -16.34 46.48 -2.01
CA GLN A 11 -15.69 46.50 -0.70
C GLN A 11 -14.88 45.22 -0.52
N VAL A 12 -13.63 45.35 -0.08
CA VAL A 12 -12.78 44.22 0.30
C VAL A 12 -12.63 44.27 1.82
N ARG A 13 -13.09 43.22 2.50
CA ARG A 13 -12.88 43.07 3.95
C ARG A 13 -11.57 42.33 4.17
N TYR A 14 -10.67 42.95 4.93
CA TYR A 14 -9.37 42.38 5.29
C TYR A 14 -9.38 41.92 6.74
N ASN A 15 -8.94 40.70 6.99
CA ASN A 15 -8.71 40.19 8.35
C ASN A 15 -7.21 39.91 8.53
N PRO A 16 -6.48 40.73 9.31
CA PRO A 16 -5.04 40.61 9.45
C PRO A 16 -4.62 39.27 10.08
N ASN A 17 -5.36 38.76 11.07
CA ASN A 17 -5.04 37.50 11.73
C ASN A 17 -5.14 36.32 10.76
N TRP A 18 -6.20 36.29 9.96
CA TRP A 18 -6.36 35.27 8.93
C TRP A 18 -5.27 35.32 7.86
N GLN A 19 -4.82 36.51 7.48
CA GLN A 19 -3.74 36.67 6.52
C GLN A 19 -2.42 36.13 7.08
N TYR A 20 -2.10 36.48 8.32
CA TYR A 20 -0.93 35.95 9.03
C TYR A 20 -0.93 34.41 9.09
N LEU A 21 -2.05 33.79 9.46
CA LEU A 21 -2.17 32.33 9.52
C LEU A 21 -2.00 31.67 8.14
N LYS A 22 -2.54 32.28 7.08
CA LYS A 22 -2.36 31.80 5.70
C LYS A 22 -0.91 31.87 5.27
N GLU A 23 -0.22 32.97 5.58
CA GLU A 23 1.20 33.15 5.24
C GLU A 23 2.06 32.13 5.99
N LYS A 24 1.83 31.94 7.29
CA LYS A 24 2.49 30.90 8.08
C LYS A 24 2.30 29.50 7.49
N ALA A 25 1.06 29.14 7.10
CA ALA A 25 0.80 27.85 6.45
C ALA A 25 1.50 27.72 5.09
N LYS A 26 1.55 28.81 4.32
CA LYS A 26 2.23 28.87 3.01
C LYS A 26 3.73 28.71 3.16
N GLU A 27 4.35 29.32 4.16
CA GLU A 27 5.77 29.15 4.48
C GLU A 27 6.10 27.69 4.81
N VAL A 28 5.30 27.06 5.67
CA VAL A 28 5.47 25.64 6.02
C VAL A 28 5.38 24.76 4.77
N LEU A 29 4.39 24.99 3.90
CA LEU A 29 4.23 24.23 2.66
C LEU A 29 5.34 24.49 1.63
N LYS A 30 5.90 25.70 1.60
CA LYS A 30 7.00 26.09 0.69
C LYS A 30 8.37 25.66 1.18
N SER A 31 8.52 25.36 2.47
CA SER A 31 9.77 24.83 3.02
C SER A 31 10.23 23.60 2.23
N PRO A 32 11.55 23.34 2.10
CA PRO A 32 12.05 22.15 1.42
C PRO A 32 11.44 20.84 1.97
N ALA A 33 11.36 20.72 3.30
CA ALA A 33 10.75 19.57 3.97
C ALA A 33 9.24 19.45 3.68
N GLY A 34 8.49 20.55 3.77
CA GLY A 34 7.06 20.59 3.47
C GLY A 34 6.75 20.22 2.03
N ARG A 35 7.55 20.71 1.07
CA ARG A 35 7.45 20.32 -0.35
C ARG A 35 7.70 18.83 -0.55
N HIS A 36 8.71 18.28 0.11
CA HIS A 36 9.01 16.85 0.03
C HIS A 36 7.84 16.01 0.56
N ILE A 37 7.33 16.32 1.76
CA ILE A 37 6.17 15.62 2.35
C ILE A 37 4.93 15.75 1.46
N TYR A 38 4.67 16.94 0.94
CA TYR A 38 3.52 17.18 0.07
C TYR A 38 3.64 16.41 -1.26
N SER A 39 4.85 16.26 -1.80
CA SER A 39 5.09 15.50 -3.03
C SER A 39 4.75 14.00 -2.87
N MET A 40 4.99 13.43 -1.68
CA MET A 40 4.69 12.03 -1.38
C MET A 40 3.17 11.74 -1.37
N ARG A 41 2.32 12.75 -1.15
CA ARG A 41 0.86 12.61 -1.12
C ARG A 41 0.30 11.95 -2.39
N LYS A 42 0.88 12.25 -3.55
CA LYS A 42 0.49 11.67 -4.85
C LYS A 42 0.66 10.16 -4.90
N TYR A 43 1.66 9.63 -4.19
CA TYR A 43 1.96 8.20 -4.17
C TYR A 43 1.27 7.49 -3.01
N ASP A 44 1.19 8.13 -1.84
CA ASP A 44 0.69 7.47 -0.64
C ASP A 44 -0.81 7.62 -0.46
N VAL A 45 -1.30 8.86 -0.53
CA VAL A 45 -2.63 9.26 -0.06
C VAL A 45 -3.65 9.20 -1.19
N GLU A 46 -3.35 9.83 -2.33
CA GLU A 46 -4.28 9.90 -3.47
C GLU A 46 -4.70 8.53 -4.02
N PRO A 47 -3.79 7.53 -4.14
CA PRO A 47 -4.17 6.22 -4.67
C PRO A 47 -5.12 5.46 -3.74
N ILE A 48 -4.99 5.60 -2.42
CA ILE A 48 -5.91 4.98 -1.46
C ILE A 48 -7.33 5.52 -1.67
N PHE A 49 -7.48 6.84 -1.79
CA PHE A 49 -8.79 7.46 -2.01
C PHE A 49 -9.37 7.11 -3.39
N GLY A 50 -8.53 7.03 -4.42
CA GLY A 50 -8.96 6.56 -5.74
C GLY A 50 -9.45 5.12 -5.69
N HIS A 51 -8.73 4.25 -5.02
CA HIS A 51 -9.08 2.84 -4.86
C HIS A 51 -10.39 2.65 -4.09
N LEU A 52 -10.56 3.36 -2.97
CA LEU A 52 -11.81 3.35 -2.20
C LEU A 52 -13.02 3.79 -3.05
N LYS A 53 -12.87 4.82 -3.88
CA LYS A 53 -13.98 5.35 -4.70
C LYS A 53 -14.29 4.48 -5.91
N ASN A 54 -13.26 3.99 -6.59
CA ASN A 54 -13.41 3.31 -7.88
C ASN A 54 -13.62 1.79 -7.73
N VAL A 55 -12.89 1.16 -6.81
CA VAL A 55 -12.95 -0.30 -6.60
C VAL A 55 -14.01 -0.65 -5.57
N PHE A 56 -13.96 -0.01 -4.40
CA PHE A 56 -14.93 -0.28 -3.32
C PHE A 56 -16.24 0.52 -3.47
N GLY A 57 -16.33 1.44 -4.43
CA GLY A 57 -17.53 2.25 -4.65
C GLY A 57 -17.85 3.24 -3.52
N MET A 58 -16.94 3.44 -2.57
CA MET A 58 -17.14 4.23 -1.34
C MET A 58 -17.08 5.74 -1.64
N ARG A 59 -18.12 6.24 -2.32
CA ARG A 59 -18.30 7.67 -2.64
C ARG A 59 -18.96 8.44 -1.49
N ARG A 60 -19.69 7.73 -0.63
CA ARG A 60 -20.38 8.23 0.57
C ARG A 60 -20.18 7.21 1.68
N THR A 61 -20.28 7.64 2.92
CA THR A 61 -20.30 6.75 4.08
C THR A 61 -21.66 6.07 4.17
N HIS A 62 -21.69 4.82 4.57
CA HIS A 62 -22.94 4.06 4.68
C HIS A 62 -23.73 4.47 5.93
N LEU A 63 -23.01 4.88 6.97
CA LEU A 63 -23.60 5.24 8.25
C LEU A 63 -23.79 6.76 8.39
N ARG A 64 -24.73 7.15 9.25
CA ARG A 64 -24.99 8.54 9.65
C ARG A 64 -24.66 8.75 11.13
N GLY A 65 -24.14 9.93 11.46
CA GLY A 65 -23.71 10.30 12.80
C GLY A 65 -22.19 10.20 12.99
N LYS A 66 -21.60 11.18 13.68
CA LYS A 66 -20.14 11.40 13.75
C LYS A 66 -19.36 10.14 14.13
N LYS A 67 -19.74 9.50 15.25
CA LYS A 67 -19.06 8.29 15.75
C LYS A 67 -19.12 7.12 14.77
N LYS A 68 -20.29 6.90 14.14
CA LYS A 68 -20.48 5.79 13.19
C LYS A 68 -19.70 6.01 11.90
N VAL A 69 -19.71 7.24 11.38
CA VAL A 69 -18.94 7.64 10.19
C VAL A 69 -17.44 7.46 10.44
N GLU A 70 -16.96 7.85 11.62
CA GLU A 70 -15.56 7.66 12.01
C GLU A 70 -15.16 6.19 12.02
N THR A 71 -16.00 5.31 12.57
CA THR A 71 -15.77 3.85 12.52
C THR A 71 -15.75 3.31 11.09
N ASP A 72 -16.73 3.69 10.26
CA ASP A 72 -16.85 3.24 8.85
C ASP A 72 -15.60 3.60 8.04
N VAL A 73 -15.19 4.86 8.11
CA VAL A 73 -13.99 5.38 7.43
C VAL A 73 -12.71 4.76 8.02
N GLY A 74 -12.65 4.57 9.34
CA GLY A 74 -11.52 3.93 10.02
C GLY A 74 -11.30 2.50 9.55
N ILE A 75 -12.37 1.70 9.45
CA ILE A 75 -12.32 0.32 8.93
C ILE A 75 -11.83 0.32 7.48
N ALA A 76 -12.35 1.21 6.64
CA ALA A 76 -11.92 1.32 5.26
C ALA A 76 -10.42 1.61 5.14
N PHE A 77 -9.87 2.51 5.96
CA PHE A 77 -8.44 2.80 5.98
C PHE A 77 -7.60 1.66 6.57
N MET A 78 -8.07 0.98 7.62
CA MET A 78 -7.39 -0.21 8.14
C MET A 78 -7.26 -1.30 7.07
N MET A 79 -8.34 -1.58 6.34
CA MET A 79 -8.32 -2.52 5.22
C MET A 79 -7.30 -2.12 4.14
N MET A 80 -7.25 -0.84 3.77
CA MET A 80 -6.28 -0.33 2.78
C MET A 80 -4.83 -0.48 3.26
N ASN A 81 -4.58 -0.17 4.53
CA ASN A 81 -3.25 -0.31 5.12
C ASN A 81 -2.82 -1.78 5.20
N LEU A 82 -3.72 -2.69 5.56
CA LEU A 82 -3.46 -4.13 5.55
C LEU A 82 -3.18 -4.65 4.13
N SER A 83 -3.92 -4.19 3.12
CA SER A 83 -3.66 -4.52 1.72
C SER A 83 -2.27 -4.04 1.28
N LYS A 84 -1.88 -2.81 1.62
CA LYS A 84 -0.52 -2.29 1.37
C LYS A 84 0.54 -3.12 2.10
N TYR A 85 0.31 -3.48 3.35
CA TYR A 85 1.25 -4.28 4.15
C TYR A 85 1.46 -5.67 3.54
N TRP A 86 0.37 -6.34 3.16
CA TRP A 86 0.42 -7.66 2.52
C TRP A 86 1.21 -7.62 1.22
N ASN A 87 0.94 -6.66 0.34
CA ASN A 87 1.65 -6.53 -0.92
C ASN A 87 3.16 -6.28 -0.74
N ARG A 88 3.55 -5.49 0.29
CA ARG A 88 4.97 -5.30 0.64
C ARG A 88 5.60 -6.58 1.17
N ARG A 89 4.92 -7.28 2.09
CA ARG A 89 5.42 -8.51 2.73
C ARG A 89 5.57 -9.64 1.70
N TRP A 90 4.59 -9.81 0.82
CA TRP A 90 4.64 -10.82 -0.25
C TRP A 90 5.82 -10.61 -1.16
N SER A 91 6.09 -9.39 -1.62
CA SER A 91 7.26 -9.11 -2.46
C SER A 91 8.57 -9.52 -1.80
N GLN A 92 8.67 -9.43 -0.47
CA GLN A 92 9.87 -9.81 0.29
C GLN A 92 9.94 -11.32 0.55
N ASP A 93 8.80 -11.99 0.74
CA ASP A 93 8.74 -13.42 1.02
C ASP A 93 8.78 -14.30 -0.25
N GLN A 94 8.46 -13.75 -1.44
CA GLN A 94 8.50 -14.49 -2.70
C GLN A 94 9.84 -15.21 -2.97
N PRO A 95 11.02 -14.57 -2.83
CA PRO A 95 12.31 -15.23 -3.07
C PRO A 95 12.63 -16.30 -2.02
N SER A 96 12.23 -16.11 -0.75
CA SER A 96 12.51 -17.05 0.33
C SER A 96 11.64 -18.30 0.23
N LEU A 97 10.35 -18.14 -0.11
CA LEU A 97 9.42 -19.24 -0.36
C LEU A 97 9.82 -20.07 -1.59
N LEU A 98 10.24 -19.42 -2.68
CA LEU A 98 10.73 -20.09 -3.89
C LEU A 98 12.03 -20.87 -3.62
N LYS A 99 13.01 -20.28 -2.90
CA LYS A 99 14.23 -20.96 -2.49
C LYS A 99 13.93 -22.22 -1.66
N ASN A 100 12.98 -22.13 -0.73
CA ASN A 100 12.62 -23.25 0.14
C ASN A 100 11.92 -24.38 -0.64
N LYS A 101 11.03 -24.04 -1.58
CA LYS A 101 10.45 -25.02 -2.54
C LYS A 101 11.53 -25.72 -3.37
N ASN A 102 12.51 -24.99 -3.89
CA ASN A 102 13.58 -25.55 -4.71
C ASN A 102 14.53 -26.44 -3.88
N ARG A 103 14.83 -26.07 -2.63
CA ARG A 103 15.57 -26.93 -1.69
C ARG A 103 14.81 -28.22 -1.39
N LYS A 104 13.52 -28.16 -1.07
CA LYS A 104 12.68 -29.36 -0.85
C LYS A 104 12.58 -30.25 -2.09
N LYS A 105 12.47 -29.67 -3.30
CA LYS A 105 12.50 -30.45 -4.55
C LYS A 105 13.85 -31.14 -4.78
N LYS A 106 14.97 -30.46 -4.49
CA LYS A 106 16.31 -31.05 -4.56
C LYS A 106 16.49 -32.21 -3.58
N THR A 107 16.04 -32.06 -2.33
CA THR A 107 16.15 -33.13 -1.32
C THR A 107 15.33 -34.35 -1.72
N VAL A 108 14.10 -34.18 -2.21
CA VAL A 108 13.27 -35.29 -2.71
C VAL A 108 13.90 -35.97 -3.93
N LYS A 109 14.48 -35.21 -4.87
CA LYS A 109 15.17 -35.78 -6.04
C LYS A 109 16.41 -36.59 -5.64
N GLN A 110 17.20 -36.10 -4.68
CA GLN A 110 18.33 -36.84 -4.12
C GLN A 110 17.88 -38.12 -3.40
N LEU A 111 16.83 -38.05 -2.58
CA LEU A 111 16.31 -39.23 -1.87
C LEU A 111 15.85 -40.32 -2.85
N LYS A 112 15.10 -39.94 -3.89
CA LYS A 112 14.67 -40.87 -4.96
C LYS A 112 15.84 -41.50 -5.69
N SER A 113 16.90 -40.73 -5.95
CA SER A 113 18.11 -41.23 -6.61
C SER A 113 18.89 -42.22 -5.73
N ARG A 114 18.98 -41.94 -4.42
CA ARG A 114 19.63 -42.83 -3.44
C ARG A 114 18.87 -44.15 -3.29
N VAL A 115 17.54 -44.12 -3.22
CA VAL A 115 16.71 -45.33 -3.16
C VAL A 115 16.86 -46.14 -4.45
N GLY A 116 16.86 -45.49 -5.62
CA GLY A 116 17.08 -46.18 -6.90
C GLY A 116 18.44 -46.88 -6.98
N LEU A 117 19.51 -46.25 -6.50
CA LEU A 117 20.85 -46.87 -6.43
C LEU A 117 20.89 -48.08 -5.50
N ILE A 118 20.24 -48.01 -4.33
CA ILE A 118 20.16 -49.14 -3.38
C ILE A 118 19.44 -50.32 -4.03
N VAL A 119 18.26 -50.08 -4.63
CA VAL A 119 17.49 -51.12 -5.32
C VAL A 119 18.29 -51.73 -6.47
N PHE A 120 18.97 -50.91 -7.27
CA PHE A 120 19.83 -51.37 -8.36
C PHE A 120 21.00 -52.23 -7.88
N TRP A 121 21.64 -51.84 -6.77
CA TRP A 121 22.75 -52.59 -6.18
C TRP A 121 22.29 -53.97 -5.69
N TYR A 122 21.14 -54.04 -4.98
CA TYR A 122 20.54 -55.31 -4.56
C TYR A 122 20.18 -56.21 -5.75
N LEU A 123 19.55 -55.66 -6.80
CA LEU A 123 19.23 -56.43 -8.01
C LEU A 123 20.48 -57.00 -8.68
N ARG A 124 21.57 -56.23 -8.72
CA ARG A 124 22.85 -56.68 -9.29
C ARG A 124 23.47 -57.82 -8.49
N VAL A 125 23.44 -57.75 -7.15
CA VAL A 125 23.94 -58.81 -6.26
C VAL A 125 23.06 -60.07 -6.33
N SER A 126 21.74 -59.91 -6.47
CA SER A 126 20.82 -61.05 -6.56
C SER A 126 20.79 -61.73 -7.93
N PHE A 127 21.13 -61.03 -9.02
CA PHE A 127 21.04 -61.56 -10.40
C PHE A 127 22.38 -62.13 -10.92
N PHE A 128 23.50 -61.83 -10.25
CA PHE A 128 24.80 -62.45 -10.48
C PHE A 128 25.34 -63.00 -9.16
N PRO A 129 24.89 -64.19 -8.71
CA PRO A 129 25.64 -64.94 -7.72
C PRO A 129 26.90 -65.48 -8.41
N ASP A 130 28.06 -65.23 -7.82
CA ASP A 130 29.32 -65.88 -8.24
C ASP A 130 29.19 -67.41 -8.21
#